data_AF-A0A1E9ATF0-F1
#
_entry.id   AF-A0A1E9ATF0-F1
#
_cell.length_a   1.000
_cell.length_b   1.000
_cell.length_c   1.000
_cell.angle_alpha   90.00
_cell.angle_beta   90.00
_cell.angle_gamma   90.00
#
_symmetry.space_group_name_H-M   'P 1'
#
loop_
_entity.id
_entity.type
_entity.pdbx_description
1 polymer ?
#
loop_
_entity_poly.entity_id
_entity_poly.type
_entity_poly.pdbx_seq_one_letter_code
_entity_poly.pdbx_strand_id
1 'polypeptide(L)'
;MKFMRKTLAGTLAMLMMIFILSSAVFATELVGNFQYPEFNDTYENPGDFILGDITDQELIDYLGFKDLKAESWYLRYVYIAYFDKIMKGKSKEIFDPLGKVTMAELACISAKAHSKLMVASSDFKQVKGEAWYMPYVQYCYENGIYDNDKVDSGKISLEKAEDWNRAAKRCEVAGMLGRCDTFIRRAS
;
A
#
# COMPACT_ATOMS: atom_id res chain seq x y z
N MET A 1 25.38 42.40 -34.10
CA MET A 1 24.28 41.53 -33.60
C MET A 1 24.79 40.48 -32.60
N LYS A 2 25.54 40.90 -31.56
CA LYS A 2 26.09 40.02 -30.50
C LYS A 2 25.62 40.40 -29.08
N PHE A 3 24.82 41.47 -28.97
CA PHE A 3 24.32 42.00 -27.69
C PHE A 3 22.91 41.48 -27.32
N MET A 4 22.20 40.80 -28.23
CA MET A 4 20.85 40.26 -28.00
C MET A 4 20.79 38.76 -27.64
N ARG A 5 21.90 38.02 -27.73
CA ARG A 5 21.91 36.58 -27.35
C ARG A 5 22.15 36.33 -25.86
N LYS A 6 22.83 37.24 -25.16
CA LYS A 6 23.05 37.15 -23.70
C LYS A 6 21.78 37.53 -22.90
N THR A 7 20.92 38.36 -23.47
CA THR A 7 19.65 38.75 -22.84
C THR A 7 18.58 37.67 -23.01
N LEU A 8 18.52 36.98 -24.15
CA LEU A 8 17.53 35.91 -24.38
C LEU A 8 17.76 34.67 -23.49
N ALA A 9 19.02 34.26 -23.31
CA ALA A 9 19.38 33.17 -22.41
C ALA A 9 19.15 33.53 -20.94
N GLY A 10 19.39 34.79 -20.56
CA GLY A 10 19.06 35.31 -19.23
C GLY A 10 17.56 35.34 -18.96
N THR A 11 16.74 35.70 -19.95
CA THR A 11 15.26 35.70 -19.81
C THR A 11 14.67 34.30 -19.83
N LEU A 12 15.20 33.36 -20.63
CA LEU A 12 14.73 31.96 -20.58
C LEU A 12 15.18 31.25 -19.30
N ALA A 13 16.39 31.51 -18.81
CA ALA A 13 16.85 30.98 -17.52
C ALA A 13 16.07 31.61 -16.35
N MET A 14 15.72 32.91 -16.42
CA MET A 14 14.80 33.52 -15.45
C MET A 14 13.39 32.91 -15.56
N LEU A 15 12.85 32.70 -16.75
CA LEU A 15 11.54 32.06 -16.93
C LEU A 15 11.55 30.59 -16.44
N MET A 16 12.61 29.82 -16.70
CA MET A 16 12.74 28.46 -16.15
C MET A 16 12.99 28.45 -14.64
N MET A 17 13.74 29.41 -14.07
CA MET A 17 13.84 29.59 -12.62
C MET A 17 12.50 30.00 -12.02
N ILE A 18 11.70 30.83 -12.70
CA ILE A 18 10.35 31.21 -12.26
C ILE A 18 9.40 30.00 -12.35
N PHE A 19 9.57 29.09 -13.30
CA PHE A 19 8.81 27.82 -13.37
C PHE A 19 9.28 26.77 -12.34
N ILE A 20 10.57 26.70 -12.01
CA ILE A 20 11.13 25.79 -10.99
C ILE A 20 10.89 26.33 -9.57
N LEU A 21 10.92 27.66 -9.39
CA LEU A 21 10.51 28.30 -8.14
C LEU A 21 8.99 28.33 -8.01
N SER A 22 8.22 28.32 -9.11
CA SER A 22 6.76 28.14 -9.05
C SER A 22 6.37 26.77 -8.53
N SER A 23 7.13 25.70 -8.79
CA SER A 23 6.83 24.37 -8.21
C SER A 23 7.26 24.24 -6.75
N ALA A 24 8.31 24.96 -6.32
CA ALA A 24 8.75 24.99 -4.92
C ALA A 24 7.97 26.00 -4.05
N VAL A 25 7.57 27.14 -4.60
CA VAL A 25 6.68 28.14 -3.98
C VAL A 25 5.23 27.64 -4.00
N PHE A 26 4.81 26.86 -4.99
CA PHE A 26 3.58 26.06 -4.85
C PHE A 26 3.75 25.00 -3.75
N ALA A 27 4.93 24.43 -3.49
CA ALA A 27 5.12 23.50 -2.38
C ALA A 27 5.29 24.16 -1.00
N THR A 28 5.21 25.48 -0.87
CA THR A 28 5.27 26.16 0.45
C THR A 28 4.17 27.21 0.66
N GLU A 29 3.63 27.81 -0.40
CA GLU A 29 2.41 28.65 -0.34
C GLU A 29 1.13 27.88 -0.74
N LEU A 30 1.19 26.72 -1.43
CA LEU A 30 0.11 25.70 -1.33
C LEU A 30 0.29 24.77 -0.13
N VAL A 31 1.38 24.92 0.61
CA VAL A 31 1.64 24.19 1.86
C VAL A 31 1.70 25.18 3.00
N GLY A 32 0.91 26.25 2.93
CA GLY A 32 0.46 26.94 4.13
C GLY A 32 -0.40 25.96 4.88
N ASN A 33 0.14 25.31 5.93
CA ASN A 33 -0.55 24.30 6.75
C ASN A 33 -1.60 23.52 5.96
N PHE A 34 -1.22 22.99 4.79
CA PHE A 34 -2.09 22.08 4.06
C PHE A 34 -2.00 20.77 4.82
N GLN A 35 -2.75 20.72 5.91
CA GLN A 35 -3.31 19.48 6.39
C GLN A 35 -3.82 18.82 5.12
N TYR A 36 -3.24 17.68 4.75
CA TYR A 36 -3.91 16.78 3.82
C TYR A 36 -5.36 16.80 4.27
N PRO A 37 -6.35 16.98 3.37
CA PRO A 37 -7.72 16.77 3.81
C PRO A 37 -7.68 15.45 4.58
N GLU A 38 -8.01 15.51 5.88
CA GLU A 38 -8.46 14.29 6.53
C GLU A 38 -9.45 13.70 5.55
N PHE A 39 -9.26 12.43 5.20
CA PHE A 39 -10.05 11.74 4.20
C PHE A 39 -11.51 12.18 4.36
N ASN A 40 -11.98 13.04 3.45
CA ASN A 40 -13.16 13.87 3.68
C ASN A 40 -14.39 12.96 3.69
N ASP A 41 -14.98 12.89 4.87
CA ASP A 41 -16.13 12.15 5.40
C ASP A 41 -17.48 12.49 4.73
N THR A 42 -17.48 13.36 3.73
CA THR A 42 -18.66 13.65 2.89
C THR A 42 -18.79 12.73 1.67
N TYR A 43 -17.77 11.92 1.36
CA TYR A 43 -17.99 10.74 0.53
C TYR A 43 -18.68 9.70 1.42
N GLU A 44 -19.89 9.28 1.04
CA GLU A 44 -20.55 8.09 1.59
C GLU A 44 -19.47 7.03 1.84
N ASN A 45 -19.24 6.66 3.10
CA ASN A 45 -18.29 5.61 3.40
C ASN A 45 -18.74 4.41 2.56
N PRO A 46 -17.93 3.86 1.65
CA PRO A 46 -18.31 2.69 0.87
C PRO A 46 -18.78 1.55 1.80
N GLY A 47 -18.24 1.51 3.02
CA GLY A 47 -18.72 0.64 4.09
C GLY A 47 -20.15 0.94 4.54
N ASP A 48 -20.60 2.19 4.59
CA ASP A 48 -22.02 2.53 4.88
C ASP A 48 -22.94 2.03 3.78
N PHE A 49 -22.54 2.17 2.52
CA PHE A 49 -23.30 1.61 1.40
C PHE A 49 -23.39 0.08 1.46
N ILE A 50 -22.29 -0.59 1.83
CA ILE A 50 -22.23 -2.07 1.89
C ILE A 50 -22.92 -2.64 3.14
N LEU A 51 -22.78 -1.96 4.29
CA LEU A 51 -23.18 -2.49 5.59
C LEU A 51 -24.51 -1.92 6.08
N GLY A 52 -25.03 -0.85 5.45
CA GLY A 52 -26.31 -0.24 5.79
C GLY A 52 -26.42 0.09 7.28
N ASP A 53 -27.52 -0.36 7.90
CA ASP A 53 -27.92 -0.05 9.27
C ASP A 53 -27.07 -0.72 10.37
N ILE A 54 -25.98 -1.42 10.04
CA ILE A 54 -25.09 -2.01 11.04
C ILE A 54 -24.42 -0.89 11.85
N THR A 55 -24.54 -0.97 13.17
CA THR A 55 -23.93 -0.02 14.10
C THR A 55 -22.44 -0.28 14.27
N ASP A 56 -21.67 0.77 14.59
CA ASP A 56 -20.24 0.65 14.85
C ASP A 56 -19.92 -0.28 16.02
N GLN A 57 -20.78 -0.32 17.04
CA GLN A 57 -20.60 -1.23 18.17
C GLN A 57 -20.75 -2.70 17.75
N GLU A 58 -21.73 -3.02 16.90
CA GLU A 58 -21.88 -4.37 16.36
C GLU A 58 -20.65 -4.79 15.53
N LEU A 59 -20.05 -3.87 14.76
CA LEU A 59 -18.81 -4.13 14.03
C LEU A 59 -17.64 -4.41 14.97
N ILE A 60 -17.48 -3.61 16.03
CA ILE A 60 -16.42 -3.77 17.03
C ILE A 60 -16.57 -5.10 17.76
N ASP A 61 -17.79 -5.45 18.19
CA ASP A 61 -18.09 -6.70 18.88
C ASP A 61 -17.83 -7.91 17.98
N TYR A 62 -18.20 -7.82 16.70
CA TYR A 62 -17.90 -8.86 15.70
C TYR A 62 -16.40 -9.04 15.47
N LEU A 63 -15.65 -7.95 15.36
CA LEU A 63 -14.21 -7.98 15.09
C LEU A 63 -13.39 -8.43 16.32
N GLY A 64 -13.85 -8.10 17.53
CA GLY A 64 -13.23 -8.52 18.79
C GLY A 64 -11.89 -7.83 19.11
N PHE A 65 -11.52 -6.78 18.38
CA PHE A 65 -10.30 -6.01 18.62
C PHE A 65 -10.53 -4.88 19.62
N LYS A 66 -9.67 -4.78 20.63
CA LYS A 66 -9.79 -3.82 21.75
C LYS A 66 -9.37 -2.39 21.39
N ASP A 67 -8.63 -2.23 20.30
CA ASP A 67 -8.05 -0.97 19.85
C ASP A 67 -8.84 -0.29 18.72
N LEU A 68 -10.02 -0.83 18.40
CA LEU A 68 -10.99 -0.18 17.52
C LEU A 68 -11.95 0.69 18.33
N LYS A 69 -12.38 1.80 17.74
CA LYS A 69 -13.27 2.78 18.37
C LYS A 69 -14.41 3.10 17.40
N ALA A 70 -15.61 3.31 17.94
CA ALA A 70 -16.73 3.80 17.17
C ALA A 70 -16.40 5.16 16.54
N GLU A 71 -17.07 5.50 15.45
CA GLU A 71 -16.90 6.74 14.67
C GLU A 71 -15.51 6.89 14.04
N SER A 72 -14.64 5.88 14.15
CA SER A 72 -13.36 5.87 13.45
C SER A 72 -13.60 5.66 11.96
N TRP A 73 -13.13 6.60 11.14
CA TRP A 73 -13.27 6.54 9.67
C TRP A 73 -12.79 5.21 9.07
N TYR A 74 -11.83 4.54 9.71
CA TYR A 74 -11.25 3.27 9.26
C TYR A 74 -12.08 2.03 9.62
N LEU A 75 -13.02 2.10 10.58
CA LEU A 75 -13.65 0.92 11.20
C LEU A 75 -14.32 0.00 10.18
N ARG A 76 -15.11 0.56 9.26
CA ARG A 76 -15.83 -0.21 8.24
C ARG A 76 -14.88 -0.84 7.22
N TYR A 77 -13.78 -0.17 6.89
CA TYR A 77 -12.75 -0.74 6.02
C TYR A 77 -11.97 -1.86 6.70
N VAL A 78 -11.72 -1.75 8.01
CA VAL A 78 -11.15 -2.85 8.81
C VAL A 78 -12.08 -4.05 8.78
N TYR A 79 -13.38 -3.84 8.94
CA TYR A 79 -14.38 -4.91 8.80
C TYR A 79 -14.29 -5.59 7.44
N ILE A 80 -14.33 -4.82 6.35
CA ILE A 80 -14.29 -5.37 4.99
C ILE A 80 -13.01 -6.18 4.78
N ALA A 81 -11.84 -5.61 5.08
CA ALA A 81 -10.56 -6.27 4.89
C ALA A 81 -10.40 -7.54 5.73
N TYR A 82 -10.98 -7.56 6.95
CA TYR A 82 -11.00 -8.72 7.83
C TYR A 82 -11.97 -9.80 7.34
N PHE A 83 -13.20 -9.42 7.00
CA PHE A 83 -14.25 -10.31 6.49
C PHE A 83 -13.80 -10.99 5.19
N ASP A 84 -13.18 -10.22 4.29
CA ASP A 84 -12.56 -10.74 3.09
C ASP A 84 -11.29 -11.56 3.35
N LYS A 85 -10.79 -11.61 4.57
CA LYS A 85 -9.56 -12.33 4.96
C LYS A 85 -8.31 -11.78 4.28
N ILE A 86 -8.35 -10.57 3.72
CA ILE A 86 -7.20 -9.87 3.15
C ILE A 86 -6.24 -9.48 4.28
N MET A 87 -6.79 -8.91 5.36
CA MET A 87 -6.04 -8.53 6.56
C MET A 87 -6.52 -9.33 7.77
N LYS A 88 -5.63 -9.48 8.75
CA LYS A 88 -5.93 -9.99 10.10
C LYS A 88 -5.29 -9.04 11.11
N GLY A 89 -5.74 -9.08 12.36
CA GLY A 89 -5.07 -8.35 13.44
C GLY A 89 -3.66 -8.87 13.70
N LYS A 90 -2.82 -8.00 14.30
CA LYS A 90 -1.48 -8.37 14.76
C LYS A 90 -1.51 -9.40 15.88
N SER A 91 -2.61 -9.43 16.65
CA SER A 91 -2.90 -10.48 17.61
C SER A 91 -4.40 -10.83 17.58
N LYS A 92 -4.83 -11.70 18.50
CA LYS A 92 -6.26 -12.00 18.67
C LYS A 92 -7.08 -10.81 19.16
N GLU A 93 -6.45 -9.84 19.82
CA GLU A 93 -7.14 -8.73 20.48
C GLU A 93 -6.73 -7.34 19.94
N ILE A 94 -5.71 -7.28 19.07
CA ILE A 94 -5.13 -6.02 18.58
C ILE A 94 -5.08 -6.03 17.06
N PHE A 95 -5.68 -5.01 16.44
CA PHE A 95 -5.60 -4.77 15.00
C PHE A 95 -4.40 -3.89 14.61
N ASP A 96 -4.13 -2.84 15.39
CA ASP A 96 -3.17 -1.75 15.17
C ASP A 96 -3.48 -0.88 13.94
N PRO A 97 -4.63 -0.17 13.91
CA PRO A 97 -5.11 0.54 12.71
C PRO A 97 -4.24 1.72 12.28
N LEU A 98 -3.48 2.31 13.20
CA LEU A 98 -2.57 3.45 12.94
C LEU A 98 -1.12 3.00 12.77
N GLY A 99 -0.86 1.70 12.89
CA GLY A 99 0.46 1.11 12.76
C GLY A 99 0.97 1.13 11.32
N LYS A 100 2.28 0.96 11.18
CA LYS A 100 2.90 0.68 9.88
C LYS A 100 2.74 -0.81 9.55
N VAL A 101 2.62 -1.09 8.25
CA VAL A 101 2.72 -2.44 7.71
C VAL A 101 4.18 -2.80 7.42
N THR A 102 4.53 -4.05 7.65
CA THR A 102 5.82 -4.64 7.28
C THR A 102 5.82 -5.11 5.82
N MET A 103 7.01 -5.38 5.26
CA MET A 103 7.12 -5.99 3.93
C MET A 103 6.46 -7.38 3.87
N ALA A 104 6.55 -8.17 4.93
CA ALA A 104 5.86 -9.46 5.07
C ALA A 104 4.33 -9.31 5.03
N GLU A 105 3.78 -8.35 5.77
CA GLU A 105 2.34 -8.05 5.74
C GLU A 105 1.90 -7.52 4.39
N LEU A 106 2.69 -6.66 3.74
CA LEU A 106 2.42 -6.18 2.39
C LEU A 106 2.38 -7.33 1.37
N ALA A 107 3.32 -8.27 1.43
CA ALA A 107 3.31 -9.46 0.58
C ALA A 107 2.05 -10.31 0.82
N CYS A 108 1.66 -10.52 2.09
CA CYS A 108 0.42 -11.22 2.44
C CYS A 108 -0.83 -10.54 1.86
N ILE A 109 -0.96 -9.23 2.06
CA ILE A 109 -2.08 -8.43 1.55
C ILE A 109 -2.15 -8.51 0.02
N SER A 110 -1.03 -8.28 -0.66
CA SER A 110 -0.95 -8.25 -2.12
C SER A 110 -1.27 -9.62 -2.73
N ALA A 111 -0.71 -10.69 -2.17
CA ALA A 111 -0.97 -12.06 -2.62
C ALA A 111 -2.46 -12.42 -2.52
N LYS A 112 -3.09 -12.10 -1.39
CA LYS A 112 -4.52 -12.39 -1.16
C LYS A 112 -5.44 -11.54 -2.03
N ALA A 113 -5.11 -10.25 -2.19
CA ALA A 113 -5.86 -9.35 -3.05
C ALA A 113 -5.82 -9.84 -4.51
N HIS A 114 -4.64 -10.09 -5.05
CA HIS A 114 -4.48 -10.66 -6.39
C HIS A 114 -5.18 -12.02 -6.53
N SER A 115 -5.01 -12.94 -5.58
CA SER A 115 -5.65 -14.25 -5.64
C SER A 115 -7.18 -14.16 -5.72
N LYS A 116 -7.79 -13.23 -4.98
CA LYS A 116 -9.23 -12.96 -5.08
C LYS A 116 -9.62 -12.36 -6.43
N LEU A 117 -8.89 -11.35 -6.90
CA LEU A 117 -9.15 -10.69 -8.20
C LEU A 117 -9.09 -11.70 -9.36
N MET A 118 -8.13 -12.62 -9.30
CA MET A 118 -7.95 -13.65 -10.32
C MET A 118 -8.89 -14.85 -10.17
N VAL A 119 -9.75 -14.86 -9.13
CA VAL A 119 -10.55 -16.03 -8.72
C VAL A 119 -9.65 -17.28 -8.60
N ALA A 120 -8.38 -17.06 -8.25
CA ALA A 120 -7.41 -18.11 -8.03
C ALA A 120 -7.65 -18.66 -6.63
N SER A 121 -7.99 -19.95 -6.52
CA SER A 121 -8.13 -20.63 -5.23
C SER A 121 -6.76 -21.02 -4.68
N SER A 122 -5.93 -20.04 -4.34
CA SER A 122 -4.63 -20.29 -3.72
C SER A 122 -4.77 -20.63 -2.24
N ASP A 123 -4.22 -21.77 -1.82
CA ASP A 123 -4.28 -22.24 -0.43
C ASP A 123 -3.14 -21.69 0.46
N PHE A 124 -2.20 -20.92 -0.11
CA PHE A 124 -1.02 -20.35 0.57
C PHE A 124 -0.35 -21.30 1.58
N LYS A 125 -0.03 -22.51 1.14
CA LYS A 125 0.49 -23.58 2.02
C LYS A 125 1.89 -23.26 2.50
N GLN A 126 2.05 -23.16 3.82
CA GLN A 126 3.34 -22.97 4.45
C GLN A 126 4.13 -24.27 4.52
N VAL A 127 5.39 -24.22 4.08
CA VAL A 127 6.34 -25.31 4.28
C VAL A 127 6.84 -25.29 5.72
N LYS A 128 6.89 -26.46 6.35
CA LYS A 128 7.34 -26.59 7.75
C LYS A 128 8.78 -26.08 7.89
N GLY A 129 8.99 -25.13 8.80
CA GLY A 129 10.31 -24.55 9.08
C GLY A 129 10.55 -23.20 8.40
N GLU A 130 9.72 -22.80 7.45
CA GLU A 130 9.80 -21.46 6.84
C GLU A 130 9.09 -20.40 7.67
N ALA A 131 9.44 -19.13 7.45
CA ALA A 131 8.70 -18.02 8.01
C ALA A 131 7.24 -18.00 7.52
N TRP A 132 6.31 -17.55 8.38
CA TRP A 132 4.87 -17.57 8.12
C TRP A 132 4.45 -16.85 6.83
N TYR A 133 5.26 -15.88 6.39
CA TYR A 133 4.97 -15.05 5.23
C TYR A 133 5.47 -15.65 3.90
N MET A 134 6.32 -16.68 3.94
CA MET A 134 6.97 -17.21 2.73
C MET A 134 6.00 -17.67 1.64
N PRO A 135 4.85 -18.31 1.93
CA PRO A 135 3.90 -18.68 0.89
C PRO A 135 3.37 -17.49 0.09
N TYR A 136 3.20 -16.34 0.75
CA TYR A 136 2.72 -15.13 0.09
C TYR A 136 3.83 -14.44 -0.69
N VAL A 137 5.05 -14.47 -0.17
CA VAL A 137 6.25 -13.96 -0.87
C VAL A 137 6.49 -14.75 -2.15
N GLN A 138 6.46 -16.09 -2.07
CA GLN A 138 6.60 -16.98 -3.22
C GLN A 138 5.50 -16.71 -4.24
N TYR A 139 4.24 -16.64 -3.80
CA TYR A 139 3.12 -16.30 -4.68
C TYR A 139 3.31 -14.95 -5.37
N CYS A 140 3.70 -13.92 -4.62
CA CYS A 140 3.93 -12.59 -5.19
C CYS A 140 5.06 -12.61 -6.22
N TYR A 141 6.12 -13.36 -5.96
CA TYR A 141 7.22 -13.51 -6.90
C TYR A 141 6.78 -14.24 -8.17
N GLU A 142 6.12 -15.39 -8.05
CA GLU A 142 5.64 -16.18 -9.19
C GLU A 142 4.64 -15.42 -10.07
N ASN A 143 3.80 -14.57 -9.49
CA ASN A 143 2.82 -13.76 -10.21
C ASN A 143 3.35 -12.35 -10.58
N GLY A 144 4.66 -12.10 -10.44
CA GLY A 144 5.26 -10.82 -10.84
C GLY A 144 4.83 -9.60 -10.03
N ILE A 145 4.16 -9.80 -8.89
CA ILE A 145 3.75 -8.75 -7.94
C ILE A 145 4.98 -8.20 -7.21
N TYR A 146 5.90 -9.10 -6.85
CA TYR A 146 7.20 -8.78 -6.27
C TYR A 146 8.33 -9.22 -7.21
N ASP A 147 9.32 -8.34 -7.40
CA ASP A 147 10.47 -8.53 -8.28
C ASP A 147 11.78 -8.23 -7.56
N ASN A 148 12.83 -9.00 -7.87
CA ASN A 148 14.17 -8.78 -7.33
C ASN A 148 15.24 -9.39 -8.24
N ASP A 149 16.00 -8.53 -8.92
CA ASP A 149 17.02 -8.92 -9.90
C ASP A 149 18.09 -9.88 -9.33
N LYS A 150 18.37 -9.80 -8.02
CA LYS A 150 19.37 -10.69 -7.39
C LYS A 150 18.81 -12.08 -7.18
N VAL A 151 17.50 -12.21 -6.96
CA VAL A 151 16.81 -13.51 -6.94
C VAL A 151 16.74 -14.06 -8.35
N ASP A 152 16.36 -13.24 -9.34
CA ASP A 152 16.28 -13.62 -10.75
C ASP A 152 17.63 -14.13 -11.29
N SER A 153 18.73 -13.49 -10.89
CA SER A 153 20.09 -13.90 -11.26
C SER A 153 20.68 -15.03 -10.39
N GLY A 154 19.91 -15.59 -9.47
CA GLY A 154 20.33 -16.68 -8.59
C GLY A 154 21.40 -16.30 -7.55
N LYS A 155 21.64 -14.99 -7.33
CA LYS A 155 22.67 -14.49 -6.40
C LYS A 155 22.23 -14.62 -4.95
N ILE A 156 20.93 -14.52 -4.68
CA ILE A 156 20.34 -14.65 -3.34
C ILE A 156 19.06 -15.48 -3.42
N SER A 157 18.71 -16.15 -2.33
CA SER A 157 17.40 -16.81 -2.20
C SER A 157 16.31 -15.78 -1.97
N LEU A 158 15.07 -16.12 -2.32
CA LEU A 158 13.91 -15.25 -2.14
C LEU A 158 13.67 -14.86 -0.67
N GLU A 159 13.89 -15.78 0.26
CA GLU A 159 13.83 -15.51 1.71
C GLU A 159 14.79 -14.38 2.13
N LYS A 160 15.96 -14.30 1.49
CA LYS A 160 17.01 -13.30 1.78
C LYS A 160 16.91 -12.05 0.89
N ALA A 161 15.86 -11.93 0.08
CA ALA A 161 15.69 -10.84 -0.86
C ALA A 161 15.50 -9.48 -0.18
N GLU A 162 14.95 -9.49 1.04
CA GLU A 162 14.55 -8.32 1.79
C GLU A 162 14.56 -8.61 3.29
N ASP A 163 14.72 -7.57 4.12
CA ASP A 163 14.31 -7.65 5.52
C ASP A 163 12.77 -7.57 5.60
N TRP A 164 12.12 -8.74 5.56
CA TRP A 164 10.67 -8.84 5.51
C TRP A 164 9.96 -8.24 6.73
N ASN A 165 10.64 -8.05 7.86
CA ASN A 165 10.03 -7.49 9.08
C ASN A 165 10.17 -5.98 9.18
N ARG A 166 10.91 -5.32 8.29
CA ARG A 166 11.00 -3.85 8.27
C ARG A 166 9.68 -3.23 7.80
N ALA A 167 9.45 -1.98 8.18
CA ALA A 167 8.34 -1.19 7.65
C ALA A 167 8.44 -1.03 6.13
N ALA A 168 7.32 -1.24 5.44
CA ALA A 168 7.22 -1.00 4.00
C ALA A 168 7.19 0.51 3.71
N LYS A 169 7.85 0.92 2.63
CA LYS A 169 7.81 2.30 2.13
C LYS A 169 6.59 2.47 1.24
N ARG A 170 6.08 3.70 1.15
CA ARG A 170 4.91 4.02 0.30
C ARG A 170 5.11 3.63 -1.17
N CYS A 171 6.32 3.76 -1.70
CA CYS A 171 6.63 3.34 -3.07
C CYS A 171 6.59 1.81 -3.26
N GLU A 172 6.97 1.04 -2.23
CA GLU A 172 6.93 -0.43 -2.24
C GLU A 172 5.48 -0.92 -2.17
N VAL A 173 4.67 -0.29 -1.31
CA VAL A 173 3.21 -0.50 -1.25
C VAL A 173 2.57 -0.21 -2.61
N ALA A 174 2.85 0.95 -3.20
CA ALA A 174 2.32 1.33 -4.51
C ALA A 174 2.74 0.35 -5.62
N GLY A 175 4.02 -0.07 -5.62
CA GLY A 175 4.54 -0.99 -6.62
C GLY A 175 3.91 -2.38 -6.56
N MET A 176 3.71 -2.94 -5.36
CA MET A 176 3.10 -4.26 -5.20
C MET A 176 1.58 -4.23 -5.46
N LEU A 177 0.87 -3.25 -4.90
CA LEU A 177 -0.58 -3.14 -5.10
C LEU A 177 -0.95 -2.81 -6.55
N GLY A 178 -0.16 -1.97 -7.23
CA GLY A 178 -0.36 -1.65 -8.64
C GLY A 178 -0.06 -2.79 -9.61
N ARG A 179 0.38 -3.95 -9.12
CA ARG A 179 0.55 -5.19 -9.91
C ARG A 179 -0.47 -6.27 -9.56
N CYS A 180 -1.34 -6.04 -8.58
CA CYS A 180 -2.31 -7.04 -8.12
C CYS A 180 -3.43 -7.31 -9.12
N ASP A 181 -3.61 -6.47 -10.14
CA ASP A 181 -4.55 -6.63 -11.25
C ASP A 181 -3.89 -7.22 -12.51
N THR A 182 -2.59 -7.51 -12.47
CA THR A 182 -1.85 -8.04 -13.63
C THR A 182 -2.02 -9.56 -13.75
N PHE A 183 -2.09 -10.06 -14.99
CA PHE A 183 -2.18 -11.52 -15.28
C PHE A 183 -0.81 -12.17 -15.52
N ILE A 184 0.27 -11.53 -15.06
CA ILE A 184 1.64 -11.98 -15.35
C ILE A 184 1.94 -13.22 -14.50
N ARG A 185 2.43 -14.29 -15.15
CA ARG A 185 3.08 -15.42 -14.47
C ARG A 185 4.51 -15.51 -14.93
N ARG A 186 5.46 -15.56 -13.99
CA ARG A 186 6.86 -15.84 -14.31
C ARG A 186 6.97 -17.29 -14.77
N ALA A 187 7.71 -17.51 -15.86
CA ALA A 187 7.99 -18.86 -16.33
C ALA A 187 8.90 -19.58 -15.30
N SER A 188 8.48 -20.77 -14.89
CA SER A 188 9.21 -21.67 -14.01
C SER A 188 10.45 -22.26 -14.68
#